data_AF-A0A9E6CSU1-F1
#
_entry.id   AF-A0A9E6CSU1-F1
#
_cell.length_a   1.000
_cell.length_b   1.000
_cell.length_c   1.000
_cell.angle_alpha   90.00
_cell.angle_beta   90.00
_cell.angle_gamma   90.00
#
_symmetry.space_group_name_H-M   'P 1'
#
loop_
_entity.id
_entity.type
_entity.pdbx_description
1 polymer ?
#
loop_
_entity_poly.entity_id
_entity_poly.type
_entity_poly.pdbx_seq_one_letter_code
_entity_poly.pdbx_strand_id
1 'polypeptide(L)'
;MTRRNPPAIPPDTTPEAWRLQMKAIGEQTPQQCIAIWEETQRQFAIMEEAAMRRLHPDFSDYQILVELVRARYGDELASKVTAKPNALAS
;
A
#
# COMPACT_ATOMS: atom_id res chain seq x y z
N MET A 1 -15.50 -15.80 -25.36
CA MET A 1 -16.46 -15.64 -24.24
C MET A 1 -15.73 -15.02 -23.06
N THR A 2 -16.05 -13.77 -22.72
CA THR A 2 -15.45 -13.07 -21.57
C THR A 2 -16.05 -13.65 -20.28
N ARG A 3 -15.27 -14.40 -19.49
CA ARG A 3 -15.69 -14.77 -18.13
C ARG A 3 -15.72 -13.49 -17.29
N ARG A 4 -16.90 -12.88 -17.10
CA ARG A 4 -17.11 -12.00 -15.94
C ARG A 4 -17.25 -12.93 -14.75
N ASN A 5 -16.36 -12.81 -13.77
CA ASN A 5 -16.63 -13.38 -12.46
C ASN A 5 -17.99 -12.83 -11.99
N PRO A 6 -18.88 -13.68 -11.45
CA PRO A 6 -20.10 -13.18 -10.85
C PRO A 6 -19.72 -12.16 -9.78
N PRO A 7 -20.46 -11.04 -9.63
CA PRO A 7 -20.17 -10.09 -8.58
C PRO A 7 -20.26 -10.81 -7.23
N ALA A 8 -19.11 -10.99 -6.58
CA ALA A 8 -19.06 -11.50 -5.23
C ALA A 8 -19.54 -10.37 -4.31
N ILE A 9 -20.84 -10.37 -4.02
CA ILE A 9 -21.39 -9.52 -2.97
C ILE A 9 -20.88 -10.09 -1.63
N PRO A 10 -20.21 -9.29 -0.79
CA PRO A 10 -19.79 -9.75 0.52
C PRO A 10 -20.98 -10.29 1.33
N PRO A 11 -20.84 -11.39 2.08
CA PRO A 11 -21.95 -12.06 2.76
C PRO A 11 -22.59 -11.20 3.88
N ASP A 12 -21.88 -10.18 4.36
CA ASP A 12 -22.31 -9.21 5.36
C ASP A 12 -22.87 -7.91 4.74
N THR A 13 -22.99 -7.83 3.42
CA THR A 13 -23.42 -6.64 2.69
C THR A 13 -24.74 -6.89 1.95
N THR A 14 -25.76 -6.04 2.16
CA THR A 14 -27.03 -6.19 1.42
C THR A 14 -26.86 -5.86 -0.07
N PRO A 15 -27.66 -6.46 -0.96
CA PRO A 15 -27.60 -6.13 -2.39
C PRO A 15 -27.84 -4.65 -2.71
N GLU A 16 -28.67 -3.94 -1.92
CA GLU A 16 -28.84 -2.48 -2.05
C GLU A 16 -27.55 -1.72 -1.73
N ALA A 17 -26.92 -2.04 -0.59
CA ALA A 17 -25.70 -1.38 -0.15
C ALA A 17 -24.55 -1.61 -1.14
N TRP A 18 -24.42 -2.84 -1.64
CA TRP A 18 -23.43 -3.19 -2.66
C TRP A 18 -23.65 -2.39 -3.96
N ARG A 19 -24.89 -2.31 -4.44
CA ARG A 19 -25.22 -1.52 -5.65
C ARG A 19 -24.88 -0.04 -5.47
N LEU A 20 -25.18 0.52 -4.30
CA LEU A 20 -24.85 1.92 -3.99
C LEU A 20 -23.33 2.15 -4.00
N GLN A 21 -22.57 1.26 -3.35
CA GLN A 21 -21.11 1.33 -3.32
C GLN A 21 -20.50 1.22 -4.73
N MET A 22 -20.94 0.23 -5.52
CA MET A 22 -20.42 0.02 -6.87
C MET A 22 -20.78 1.16 -7.81
N LYS A 23 -21.96 1.78 -7.65
CA LYS A 23 -22.33 3.00 -8.38
C LYS A 23 -21.37 4.15 -8.04
N ALA A 24 -21.13 4.39 -6.75
CA ALA A 24 -20.22 5.45 -6.31
C ALA A 24 -18.78 5.23 -6.82
N ILE A 25 -18.29 3.99 -6.83
CA ILE A 25 -16.98 3.65 -7.41
C ILE A 25 -16.97 3.87 -8.93
N GLY A 26 -18.03 3.46 -9.63
CA GLY A 26 -18.13 3.64 -11.08
C GLY A 26 -18.22 5.09 -11.54
N GLU A 27 -18.61 6.01 -10.65
CA GLU A 27 -18.67 7.45 -10.91
C GLU A 27 -17.34 8.18 -10.65
N GLN A 28 -16.31 7.48 -10.14
CA GLN A 28 -15.00 8.07 -9.87
C GLN A 28 -14.26 8.43 -11.16
N THR A 29 -13.68 9.62 -11.19
CA THR A 29 -12.76 10.03 -12.27
C THR A 29 -11.39 9.37 -12.09
N PRO A 30 -10.59 9.25 -13.16
CA PRO A 30 -9.22 8.76 -13.05
C PRO A 30 -8.39 9.52 -11.99
N GLN A 31 -8.58 10.84 -11.87
CA GLN A 31 -7.88 11.67 -10.89
C GLN A 31 -8.29 11.33 -9.45
N GLN A 32 -9.57 11.06 -9.21
CA GLN A 32 -10.03 10.61 -7.90
C GLN A 32 -9.48 9.23 -7.55
N CYS A 33 -9.44 8.31 -8.52
CA CYS A 33 -8.82 7.00 -8.32
C CYS A 33 -7.33 7.11 -7.97
N ILE A 34 -6.59 7.99 -8.65
CA ILE A 34 -5.17 8.25 -8.34
C ILE A 34 -5.02 8.81 -6.93
N ALA A 35 -5.82 9.80 -6.54
CA ALA A 35 -5.76 10.39 -5.20
C ALA A 35 -6.04 9.36 -4.10
N ILE A 36 -7.01 8.46 -4.31
CA ILE A 36 -7.30 7.35 -3.38
C ILE A 36 -6.12 6.39 -3.32
N TRP A 37 -5.52 6.06 -4.48
CA TRP A 37 -4.36 5.19 -4.53
C TRP A 37 -3.16 5.80 -3.79
N GLU A 38 -2.84 7.07 -4.02
CA GLU A 38 -1.75 7.78 -3.35
C GLU A 38 -1.92 7.80 -1.83
N GLU A 39 -3.12 8.14 -1.34
CA GLU A 39 -3.43 8.12 0.08
C GLU A 39 -3.30 6.70 0.65
N THR A 40 -3.79 5.69 -0.08
CA THR A 40 -3.66 4.29 0.32
C THR A 40 -2.18 3.89 0.43
N GLN A 41 -1.34 4.22 -0.56
CA GLN A 41 0.09 3.92 -0.52
C GLN A 41 0.78 4.60 0.66
N ARG A 42 0.41 5.84 0.98
CA ARG A 42 0.94 6.56 2.15
C ARG A 42 0.62 5.85 3.45
N GLN A 43 -0.63 5.39 3.63
CA GLN A 43 -1.04 4.65 4.83
C GLN A 43 -0.34 3.29 4.92
N PHE A 44 -0.22 2.58 3.80
CA PHE A 44 0.52 1.32 3.74
C PHE A 44 1.98 1.50 4.13
N ALA A 45 2.65 2.57 3.66
CA ALA A 45 4.03 2.84 4.04
C ALA A 45 4.22 3.04 5.56
N ILE A 46 3.31 3.79 6.20
CA ILE A 46 3.32 4.00 7.67
C ILE A 46 3.13 2.67 8.40
N MET A 47 2.15 1.87 7.96
CA MET A 47 1.85 0.58 8.58
C MET A 47 3.02 -0.41 8.43
N GLU A 48 3.65 -0.47 7.26
CA GLU A 48 4.79 -1.34 7.00
C GLU A 48 6.01 -0.95 7.85
N GLU A 49 6.33 0.33 7.95
CA GLU A 49 7.43 0.81 8.81
C GLU A 49 7.17 0.47 10.28
N ALA A 50 5.96 0.71 10.78
CA ALA A 50 5.57 0.36 12.14
C ALA A 50 5.64 -1.16 12.39
N ALA A 51 5.23 -1.97 11.42
CA ALA A 51 5.34 -3.42 11.49
C ALA A 51 6.82 -3.87 11.51
N MET A 52 7.66 -3.28 10.66
CA MET A 52 9.09 -3.60 10.58
C MET A 52 9.79 -3.28 11.90
N ARG A 53 9.54 -2.09 12.47
CA ARG A 53 10.09 -1.71 13.79
C ARG A 53 9.65 -2.63 14.92
N ARG A 54 8.40 -3.09 14.90
CA ARG A 54 7.89 -4.04 15.91
C ARG A 54 8.58 -5.41 15.79
N LEU A 55 8.87 -5.87 14.58
CA LEU A 55 9.54 -7.15 14.33
C LEU A 55 11.06 -7.09 14.57
N HIS A 56 11.65 -5.91 14.41
CA HIS A 56 13.09 -5.68 14.51
C HIS A 56 13.38 -4.46 15.42
N PRO A 57 13.16 -4.58 16.75
CA PRO A 57 13.28 -3.46 17.66
C PRO A 57 14.71 -2.87 17.75
N ASP A 58 15.72 -3.67 17.42
CA ASP A 58 17.13 -3.27 17.46
C ASP A 58 17.65 -2.67 16.14
N PHE A 59 16.80 -2.61 15.09
CA PHE A 59 17.21 -2.04 13.81
C PHE A 59 17.21 -0.52 13.87
N SER A 60 18.29 0.07 13.37
CA SER A 60 18.34 1.50 13.05
C SER A 60 17.38 1.84 11.91
N ASP A 61 17.01 3.13 11.77
CA ASP A 61 16.16 3.59 10.68
C ASP A 61 16.71 3.25 9.29
N TYR A 62 18.04 3.25 9.12
CA TYR A 62 18.66 2.83 7.88
C TYR A 62 18.47 1.33 7.60
N GLN A 63 18.60 0.48 8.61
CA GLN A 63 18.34 -0.96 8.46
C GLN A 63 16.86 -1.21 8.15
N ILE A 64 15.94 -0.50 8.80
CA ILE A 64 14.50 -0.54 8.50
C ILE A 64 14.25 -0.15 7.04
N LEU A 65 14.86 0.96 6.55
CA LEU A 65 14.75 1.38 5.15
C LEU A 65 15.23 0.28 4.19
N VAL A 66 16.41 -0.31 4.44
CA VAL A 66 16.96 -1.36 3.59
C VAL A 66 16.03 -2.58 3.54
N GLU A 67 15.47 -3.02 4.67
CA GLU A 67 14.51 -4.13 4.71
C GLU A 67 13.20 -3.81 3.99
N LEU A 68 12.67 -2.59 4.13
CA LEU A 68 11.47 -2.17 3.40
C LEU A 68 11.72 -2.15 1.88
N VAL A 69 12.89 -1.68 1.45
CA VAL A 69 13.29 -1.73 0.03
C VAL A 69 13.42 -3.18 -0.44
N ARG A 70 14.04 -4.05 0.36
CA ARG A 70 14.16 -5.48 0.06
C ARG A 70 12.80 -6.14 -0.09
N ALA A 71 11.88 -5.89 0.83
CA ALA A 71 10.55 -6.47 0.81
C ALA A 71 9.73 -6.06 -0.44
N ARG A 72 9.89 -4.82 -0.91
CA ARG A 72 9.13 -4.29 -2.05
C ARG A 72 9.76 -4.58 -3.41
N TYR A 73 11.08 -4.55 -3.50
CA TYR A 73 11.80 -4.52 -4.77
C TYR A 73 12.87 -5.61 -4.92
N GLY A 74 13.09 -6.40 -3.87
CA GLY A 74 14.06 -7.49 -3.85
C GLY A 74 15.48 -7.07 -3.48
N ASP A 75 16.34 -8.08 -3.34
CA ASP A 75 17.71 -7.94 -2.85
C ASP A 75 18.59 -7.08 -3.76
N GLU A 76 18.36 -7.13 -5.08
CA GLU A 76 19.17 -6.38 -6.03
C GLU A 76 19.10 -4.87 -5.74
N LEU A 77 17.89 -4.32 -5.57
CA LEU A 77 17.75 -2.90 -5.27
C LEU A 77 18.17 -2.59 -3.84
N ALA A 78 17.87 -3.46 -2.88
CA ALA A 78 18.27 -3.29 -1.49
C ALA A 78 19.80 -3.16 -1.34
N SER A 79 20.57 -3.97 -2.08
CA SER A 79 22.04 -3.92 -2.06
C SER A 79 22.64 -2.59 -2.57
N LYS A 80 21.85 -1.81 -3.34
CA LYS A 80 22.25 -0.52 -3.91
C LYS A 80 21.84 0.67 -3.04
N VAL A 81 21.08 0.43 -1.96
CA VAL A 81 20.67 1.50 -1.03
C VAL A 81 21.90 1.99 -0.29
N THR A 82 22.29 3.24 -0.53
CA THR A 82 23.41 3.88 0.17
C THR A 82 22.87 4.95 1.11
N ALA A 83 23.38 5.01 2.34
CA ALA A 83 23.04 6.08 3.26
C ALA A 83 23.56 7.41 2.68
N LYS A 84 22.67 8.36 2.40
CA LYS A 84 23.06 9.76 2.15
C LYS A 84 23.16 10.47 3.50
N PRO A 85 24.28 11.15 3.83
CA PRO A 85 24.49 11.73 5.16
C PRO A 85 23.53 12.83 5.64
N ASN A 86 22.43 13.15 4.95
CA ASN A 86 21.55 14.28 5.31
C ASN A 86 20.09 14.16 4.82
N ALA A 87 19.61 12.97 4.46
CA ALA A 87 18.26 12.82 3.89
C ALA A 87 17.18 12.33 4.89
N LEU A 88 17.55 12.02 6.14
CA LEU A 88 16.63 11.51 7.18
C LEU A 88 16.40 12.51 8.32
N ALA A 89 16.84 13.76 8.16
CA ALA A 89 16.59 14.85 9.09
C ALA A 89 15.78 15.93 8.38
N SER A 90 14.47 15.73 8.20
CA SER A 90 13.46 16.75 7.92
C SER A 90 12.08 16.21 8.22
#